data_AF-A0A316AJY0-F1
#
_entry.id   AF-A0A316AJY0-F1
#
_cell.length_a   1.000
_cell.length_b   1.000
_cell.length_c   1.000
_cell.angle_alpha   90.00
_cell.angle_beta   90.00
_cell.angle_gamma   90.00
#
_symmetry.space_group_name_H-M   'P 1'
#
loop_
_entity.id
_entity.type
_entity.pdbx_description
1 polymer ?
#
loop_
_entity_poly.entity_id
_entity_poly.type
_entity_poly.pdbx_seq_one_letter_code
_entity_poly.pdbx_strand_id
1 'polypeptide(L)'
;MIGFELTVRGEKVTGALRDGVFSIILTKMANKDLDTIELDFTGLNTADTENYETLAWYQSSLAIGDEIIIKVKEIQDVSPPIKVGKHNLENRNAQRVEEYYRLKRELEEKGLI
;
A
#
# COMPACT_ATOMS: atom_id res chain seq x y z
N MET A 1 -15.77 11.18 8.09
CA MET A 1 -15.37 10.81 6.70
C MET A 1 -15.70 9.33 6.47
N ILE A 2 -16.18 8.94 5.28
CA ILE A 2 -16.47 7.51 5.02
C ILE A 2 -15.15 6.75 4.89
N GLY A 3 -15.02 5.62 5.57
CA GLY A 3 -13.85 4.75 5.51
C GLY A 3 -14.15 3.32 5.96
N PHE A 4 -13.10 2.55 6.24
CA PHE A 4 -13.25 1.17 6.71
C PHE A 4 -12.86 1.02 8.18
N GLU A 5 -13.63 0.22 8.90
CA GLU A 5 -13.20 -0.45 10.13
C GLU A 5 -12.87 -1.91 9.76
N LEU A 6 -11.62 -2.30 9.97
CA LEU A 6 -11.14 -3.68 9.88
C LEU A 6 -11.07 -4.26 11.29
N THR A 7 -11.69 -5.41 11.51
CA THR A 7 -11.50 -6.22 12.72
C THR A 7 -10.92 -7.57 12.34
N VAL A 8 -9.78 -7.94 12.95
CA VAL A 8 -9.08 -9.21 12.72
C VAL A 8 -8.38 -9.62 14.02
N ARG A 9 -8.53 -10.89 14.43
CA ARG A 9 -8.00 -11.42 15.71
C ARG A 9 -8.38 -10.58 16.95
N GLY A 10 -9.55 -9.96 16.93
CA GLY A 10 -10.02 -9.07 18.01
C GLY A 10 -9.39 -7.67 17.99
N GLU A 11 -8.38 -7.42 17.15
CA GLU A 11 -7.83 -6.08 16.92
C GLU A 11 -8.72 -5.31 15.96
N LYS A 12 -8.94 -4.03 16.28
CA LYS A 12 -9.75 -3.12 15.47
C LYS A 12 -8.88 -1.99 14.96
N VAL A 13 -8.90 -1.78 13.65
CA VAL A 13 -8.13 -0.76 12.96
C VAL A 13 -9.07 0.04 12.03
N THR A 14 -9.00 1.35 12.11
CA THR A 14 -9.78 2.27 11.26
C THR A 14 -8.88 3.03 10.30
N GLY A 15 -9.27 3.06 9.04
CA GLY A 15 -8.56 3.80 7.99
C GLY A 15 -9.55 4.60 7.16
N ALA A 16 -9.23 5.88 6.99
CA ALA A 16 -9.96 6.80 6.12
C ALA A 16 -9.03 7.93 5.70
N LEU A 17 -9.28 8.47 4.50
CA LEU A 17 -8.55 9.60 3.94
C LEU A 17 -9.52 10.60 3.35
N ARG A 18 -9.18 11.88 3.45
CA ARG A 18 -9.93 12.96 2.79
C ARG A 18 -9.65 12.97 1.28
N ASP A 19 -8.38 12.89 0.92
CA ASP A 19 -7.89 12.93 -0.46
C ASP A 19 -6.95 11.74 -0.69
N GLY A 20 -7.29 10.90 -1.67
CA GLY A 20 -6.50 9.73 -2.04
C GLY A 20 -7.31 8.44 -2.10
N VAL A 21 -6.64 7.32 -1.82
CA VAL A 21 -7.21 5.97 -1.94
C VAL A 21 -6.90 5.17 -0.68
N PHE A 22 -7.82 4.31 -0.26
CA PHE A 22 -7.58 3.30 0.77
C PHE A 22 -8.09 1.95 0.27
N SER A 23 -7.37 0.89 0.64
CA SER A 23 -7.57 -0.45 0.13
C SER A 23 -7.39 -1.48 1.24
N ILE A 24 -8.29 -2.44 1.31
CA ILE A 24 -8.08 -3.69 2.05
C ILE A 24 -7.85 -4.77 1.00
N ILE A 25 -6.66 -5.37 1.02
CA ILE A 25 -6.18 -6.32 0.01
C ILE A 25 -5.94 -7.66 0.69
N LEU A 26 -6.50 -8.71 0.10
CA LEU A 26 -6.21 -10.11 0.46
C LEU A 26 -5.39 -10.74 -0.67
N THR A 27 -4.17 -11.17 -0.35
CA THR A 27 -3.25 -11.74 -1.32
C THR A 27 -3.01 -13.21 -1.01
N LYS A 28 -3.50 -14.11 -1.88
CA LYS A 28 -3.16 -15.54 -1.81
C LYS A 28 -1.87 -15.80 -2.58
N MET A 29 -0.86 -16.31 -1.88
CA MET A 29 0.36 -16.82 -2.51
C MET A 29 0.42 -18.33 -2.35
N ALA A 30 0.39 -19.08 -3.45
CA ALA A 30 0.44 -20.54 -3.46
C ALA A 30 1.47 -21.05 -4.49
N ASN A 31 2.50 -21.73 -4.00
CA ASN A 31 3.49 -22.45 -4.79
C ASN A 31 3.98 -23.70 -4.01
N LYS A 32 5.04 -24.36 -4.48
CA LYS A 32 5.56 -25.59 -3.86
C LYS A 32 6.10 -25.38 -2.44
N ASP A 33 6.55 -24.17 -2.13
CA ASP A 33 7.27 -23.82 -0.90
C ASP A 33 6.45 -22.89 0.02
N LEU A 34 5.36 -22.31 -0.48
CA LEU A 34 4.57 -21.28 0.20
C LEU A 34 3.08 -21.46 -0.06
N ASP A 35 2.30 -21.50 1.01
CA ASP A 35 0.84 -21.50 0.97
C ASP A 35 0.30 -20.55 2.06
N THR A 36 0.16 -19.26 1.72
CA THR A 36 -0.24 -18.21 2.67
C THR A 36 -1.32 -17.30 2.08
N ILE A 37 -2.06 -16.62 2.97
CA ILE A 37 -2.92 -15.48 2.64
C ILE A 37 -2.41 -14.29 3.45
N GLU A 38 -2.10 -13.18 2.80
CA GLU A 38 -1.74 -11.92 3.43
C GLU A 38 -2.92 -10.94 3.40
N LEU A 39 -3.07 -10.17 4.46
CA LEU A 39 -4.05 -9.09 4.60
C LEU A 39 -3.32 -7.77 4.80
N ASP A 40 -3.55 -6.85 3.87
CA ASP A 40 -3.01 -5.50 3.90
C ASP A 40 -4.14 -4.48 3.96
N PHE A 41 -4.13 -3.62 4.98
CA PHE A 41 -4.94 -2.41 5.01
C PHE A 41 -4.04 -1.20 4.80
N THR A 42 -4.13 -0.63 3.60
CA THR A 42 -3.20 0.41 3.13
C THR A 42 -3.93 1.58 2.50
N GLY A 43 -3.20 2.67 2.28
CA GLY A 43 -3.70 3.83 1.57
C GLY A 43 -2.61 4.63 0.90
N LEU A 44 -3.04 5.48 -0.01
CA LEU A 44 -2.23 6.48 -0.70
C LEU A 44 -2.88 7.83 -0.42
N ASN A 45 -2.24 8.66 0.40
CA ASN A 45 -2.65 10.03 0.67
C ASN A 45 -2.06 10.95 -0.40
N THR A 46 -2.92 11.69 -1.08
CA THR A 46 -2.56 12.62 -2.17
C THR A 46 -3.06 14.04 -1.89
N ALA A 47 -3.21 14.42 -0.62
CA ALA A 47 -3.63 15.76 -0.23
C ALA A 47 -2.62 16.85 -0.66
N ASP A 48 -1.34 16.48 -0.81
CA ASP A 48 -0.29 17.33 -1.36
C ASP A 48 -0.11 16.98 -2.85
N THR A 49 0.02 18.01 -3.70
CA THR A 49 0.17 17.86 -5.15
C THR A 49 1.60 17.54 -5.58
N GLU A 50 2.60 17.84 -4.75
CA GLU A 50 4.02 17.61 -5.00
C GLU A 50 4.54 16.39 -4.23
N ASN A 51 3.87 16.03 -3.13
CA ASN A 51 4.23 14.90 -2.29
C ASN A 51 3.04 13.95 -2.12
N TYR A 52 3.33 12.67 -1.93
CA TYR A 52 2.31 11.70 -1.56
C TYR A 52 2.84 10.77 -0.47
N GLU A 53 1.92 10.24 0.33
CA GLU A 53 2.26 9.33 1.41
C GLU A 53 1.60 7.97 1.18
N THR A 54 2.38 6.90 1.26
CA THR A 54 1.85 5.55 1.39
C THR A 54 1.66 5.24 2.86
N LEU A 55 0.47 4.82 3.24
CA LEU A 55 0.10 4.49 4.62
C LEU A 55 -0.20 3.00 4.70
N ALA A 56 0.24 2.36 5.78
CA ALA A 56 -0.22 1.03 6.15
C ALA A 56 -0.77 1.07 7.58
N TRP A 57 -1.98 0.60 7.76
CA TRP A 57 -2.63 0.48 9.07
C TRP A 57 -2.61 -0.95 9.62
N TYR A 58 -2.61 -1.94 8.73
CA TYR A 58 -2.52 -3.36 9.10
C TYR A 58 -1.78 -4.13 8.01
N GLN A 59 -0.85 -5.01 8.39
CA GLN A 59 -0.17 -5.95 7.49
C GLN A 59 0.12 -7.24 8.26
N SER A 60 -0.48 -8.35 7.86
CA SER A 60 -0.21 -9.65 8.48
C SER A 60 -0.62 -10.83 7.60
N SER A 61 0.02 -11.97 7.81
CA SER A 61 -0.45 -13.26 7.28
C SER A 61 -1.62 -13.79 8.11
N LEU A 62 -2.65 -14.29 7.44
CA LEU A 62 -3.79 -14.95 8.06
C LEU A 62 -3.51 -16.43 8.31
N ALA A 63 -4.03 -16.93 9.42
CA ALA A 63 -4.03 -18.34 9.79
C ALA A 63 -5.43 -18.95 9.57
N ILE A 64 -5.49 -20.27 9.46
CA ILE A 64 -6.76 -20.99 9.41
C ILE A 64 -7.55 -20.70 10.69
N GLY A 65 -8.80 -20.28 10.53
CA GLY A 65 -9.69 -19.92 11.64
C GLY A 65 -9.68 -18.44 12.00
N ASP A 66 -8.82 -17.62 11.38
CA ASP A 66 -8.94 -16.17 11.51
C ASP A 66 -10.25 -15.67 10.87
N GLU A 67 -10.95 -14.79 11.58
CA GLU A 67 -12.12 -14.09 11.09
C GLU A 67 -11.76 -12.64 10.73
N ILE A 68 -12.29 -12.18 9.60
CA ILE A 68 -12.12 -10.81 9.11
C ILE A 68 -13.48 -10.16 9.01
N ILE A 69 -13.64 -9.01 9.68
CA ILE A 69 -14.84 -8.20 9.57
C ILE A 69 -14.46 -6.84 8.99
N ILE A 70 -15.03 -6.50 7.85
CA ILE A 70 -14.87 -5.21 7.19
C ILE A 70 -16.20 -4.47 7.26
N LYS A 71 -16.19 -3.26 7.83
CA LYS A 71 -17.36 -2.39 7.87
C LYS A 71 -17.06 -1.09 7.16
N VAL A 72 -17.98 -0.66 6.31
CA VAL A 72 -18.02 0.72 5.81
C VAL A 72 -18.77 1.56 6.83
N LYS A 73 -18.13 2.58 7.38
CA LYS A 73 -18.78 3.48 8.34
C LYS A 73 -18.20 4.88 8.25
N GLU A 74 -18.89 5.83 8.89
CA GLU A 74 -18.31 7.14 9.13
C GLU A 74 -17.25 7.04 10.23
N ILE A 75 -16.03 7.49 9.90
CA ILE A 75 -14.86 7.53 10.75
C ILE A 75 -14.65 8.97 11.21
N GLN A 76 -14.59 9.16 12.53
CA GLN A 76 -14.18 10.41 13.17
C GLN A 76 -12.68 10.36 13.48
N ASP A 77 -12.23 9.25 14.08
CA ASP A 77 -10.83 9.02 14.43
C ASP A 77 -10.23 7.86 13.62
N VAL A 78 -9.17 8.19 12.88
CA VAL A 78 -8.38 7.23 12.10
C VAL A 78 -7.29 6.67 12.99
N SER A 79 -7.09 5.35 12.93
CA SER A 79 -6.01 4.68 13.65
C SER A 79 -4.65 5.18 13.13
N PRO A 80 -3.62 5.34 13.99
CA PRO A 80 -2.30 5.71 13.52
C PRO A 80 -1.74 4.62 12.59
N PRO A 81 -1.15 4.97 11.44
CA PRO A 81 -0.54 4.00 10.56
C PRO A 81 0.69 3.36 11.22
N ILE A 82 0.86 2.04 11.04
CA ILE A 82 2.05 1.31 11.47
C ILE A 82 3.27 1.62 10.58
N LYS A 83 3.03 2.10 9.36
CA LYS A 83 4.08 2.50 8.42
C LYS A 83 3.63 3.70 7.58
N VAL A 84 4.54 4.66 7.41
CA VAL A 84 4.37 5.83 6.54
C VAL A 84 5.57 5.90 5.60
N GLY A 85 5.33 5.83 4.30
CA GLY A 85 6.30 6.10 3.25
C GLY A 85 6.03 7.48 2.66
N LYS A 86 7.01 8.38 2.68
CA LYS A 86 6.89 9.71 2.10
C LYS A 86 7.61 9.77 0.76
N HIS A 87 6.95 10.35 -0.22
CA HIS A 87 7.47 10.43 -1.57
C HIS A 87 7.32 11.83 -2.12
N ASN A 88 8.39 12.32 -2.74
CA ASN A 88 8.40 13.56 -3.48
C ASN A 88 8.37 13.25 -4.98
N LEU A 89 7.43 13.85 -5.71
CA LEU A 89 7.20 13.56 -7.11
C LEU A 89 8.35 14.04 -8.01
N GLU A 90 8.95 15.19 -7.72
CA GLU A 90 10.09 15.71 -8.49
C GLU A 90 11.29 14.78 -8.41
N ASN A 91 11.66 14.37 -7.20
CA ASN A 91 12.76 13.42 -6.98
C ASN A 91 12.49 12.09 -7.69
N ARG A 92 11.24 11.60 -7.64
CA ARG A 92 10.87 10.35 -8.32
C ARG A 92 10.93 10.49 -9.84
N ASN A 93 10.55 11.63 -10.39
CA ASN A 93 10.65 11.90 -11.82
C ASN A 93 12.10 12.00 -12.28
N ALA A 94 12.96 12.68 -11.51
CA ALA A 94 14.39 12.76 -11.78
C ALA A 94 15.05 11.36 -11.82
N GLN A 95 14.74 10.51 -10.83
CA GLN A 95 15.22 9.12 -10.79
C GLN A 95 14.79 8.31 -12.01
N ARG A 96 13.52 8.42 -12.44
CA ARG A 96 13.02 7.72 -13.62
C ARG A 96 13.72 8.14 -14.91
N VAL A 97 14.01 9.43 -15.05
CA VAL A 97 14.76 9.96 -16.19
C VAL A 97 16.19 9.39 -16.20
N GLU A 98 16.84 9.35 -15.04
CA GLU A 98 18.18 8.75 -14.90
C GLU A 98 18.18 7.26 -15.24
N GLU A 99 17.23 6.50 -14.70
CA GLU A 99 17.06 5.07 -14.98
C GLU A 99 16.82 4.79 -16.46
N TYR A 100 16.00 5.62 -17.11
CA TYR A 100 15.75 5.53 -18.55
C TYR A 100 17.06 5.69 -19.36
N TYR A 101 17.85 6.73 -19.09
CA TYR A 101 19.10 6.95 -19.83
C TYR A 101 20.18 5.91 -19.49
N ARG A 102 20.19 5.37 -18.27
CA ARG A 102 21.05 4.23 -17.93
C ARG A 102 20.66 3.00 -18.75
N LEU A 103 19.39 2.63 -18.74
CA LEU A 103 18.89 1.47 -19.47
C LEU A 103 19.10 1.62 -20.99
N LYS A 104 18.85 2.81 -21.54
CA LYS A 104 19.11 3.11 -22.95
C LYS A 104 20.56 2.82 -23.34
N ARG A 105 21.53 3.31 -22.56
CA ARG A 105 22.96 3.03 -22.81
C ARG A 105 23.28 1.55 -22.73
N GLU A 106 22.79 0.85 -21.71
CA GLU A 106 23.02 -0.59 -21.57
C GLU A 106 22.46 -1.41 -22.74
N LEU A 107 21.33 -0.98 -23.31
CA LEU A 107 20.72 -1.63 -24.47
C LEU A 107 21.48 -1.32 -25.77
N GLU A 108 21.93 -0.07 -25.96
CA GLU A 108 22.79 0.34 -27.09
C GLU A 108 24.12 -0.43 -27.08
N GLU A 109 24.78 -0.55 -25.91
CA GLU A 109 26.03 -1.31 -25.74
C GLU A 109 25.87 -2.80 -26.06
N LYS A 110 24.68 -3.35 -25.83
CA LYS A 110 24.34 -4.74 -26.15
C LYS A 110 23.81 -4.93 -27.57
N GLY A 111 23.66 -3.85 -28.36
CA GLY A 111 23.10 -3.90 -29.71
C GLY A 111 21.63 -4.35 -29.75
N LEU A 112 20.89 -4.14 -28.67
CA LEU A 112 19.47 -4.48 -28.56
C LEU A 112 18.57 -3.35 -29.06
N ILE A 113 19.11 -2.13 -29.17
CA ILE A 113 18.54 -0.95 -29.82
C ILE A 113 19.64 -0.18 -30.56
#